data_AF-B6BSM8-F1
#
_entry.id   AF-B6BSM8-F1
#
_cell.length_a   1.000
_cell.length_b   1.000
_cell.length_c   1.000
_cell.angle_alpha   90.00
_cell.angle_beta   90.00
_cell.angle_gamma   90.00
#
_symmetry.space_group_name_H-M   'P 1'
#
loop_
_entity.id
_entity.type
_entity.pdbx_description
1 polymer ?
#
loop_
_entity_poly.entity_id
_entity_poly.type
_entity_poly.pdbx_seq_one_letter_code
_entity_poly.pdbx_strand_id
1 'polypeptide(L)' 'MNKENANKLWKIIQEAGDYLRGQLPDHPNHPKGRNSYAHVAICVKDNFNASYKDIPDEKFNEVVNYIEYLKQNPS' A
#
# COMPACT_ATOMS: atom_id res chain seq x y z
N MET A 1 14.41 3.02 -3.44
CA MET A 1 13.80 4.24 -3.99
C MET A 1 14.65 5.39 -3.55
N ASN A 2 14.85 6.40 -4.38
CA ASN A 2 15.42 7.66 -3.94
C ASN A 2 14.43 8.38 -2.99
N LYS A 3 14.92 9.40 -2.28
CA LYS A 3 14.13 10.12 -1.27
C LYS A 3 12.87 10.78 -1.87
N GLU A 4 12.95 11.30 -3.09
CA GLU A 4 11.83 11.96 -3.76
C GLU A 4 10.71 10.96 -4.08
N ASN A 5 11.05 9.84 -4.71
CA ASN A 5 10.12 8.80 -5.09
C ASN A 5 9.55 8.07 -3.86
N ALA A 6 10.35 7.85 -2.81
CA ALA A 6 9.85 7.32 -1.55
C ALA A 6 8.80 8.26 -0.92
N ASN A 7 9.02 9.57 -0.96
CA ASN A 7 8.04 10.55 -0.47
C ASN A 7 6.76 10.58 -1.32
N LYS A 8 6.88 10.45 -2.65
CA LYS A 8 5.73 10.34 -3.56
C LYS A 8 4.93 9.06 -3.28
N LEU A 9 5.58 7.90 -3.19
CA LEU A 9 4.92 6.64 -2.84
C LEU A 9 4.26 6.70 -1.47
N TRP A 10 4.89 7.34 -0.49
CA TRP A 10 4.27 7.49 0.82
C TRP A 10 2.93 8.24 0.74
N LYS A 11 2.86 9.33 -0.02
CA LYS A 11 1.59 10.05 -0.25
C LYS A 11 0.55 9.17 -0.94
N ILE A 12 0.95 8.42 -1.95
CA ILE A 12 0.05 7.50 -2.69
C ILE A 12 -0.47 6.39 -1.76
N ILE A 13 0.38 5.83 -0.89
CA ILE A 13 -0.03 4.85 0.13
C ILE A 13 -1.02 5.47 1.12
N GLN A 14 -0.80 6.73 1.52
CA GLN A 14 -1.74 7.44 2.39
C GLN A 14 -3.09 7.64 1.72
N GLU A 15 -3.12 8.13 0.48
CA GLU A 15 -4.34 8.32 -0.31
C GLU A 15 -5.09 7.00 -0.53
N ALA A 16 -4.38 5.91 -0.83
CA ALA A 16 -4.97 4.58 -0.93
C ALA A 16 -5.52 4.08 0.41
N GLY A 17 -4.81 4.32 1.52
CA GLY A 17 -5.27 3.97 2.86
C GLY A 17 -6.51 4.76 3.27
N ASP A 18 -6.57 6.06 2.96
CA ASP A 18 -7.76 6.90 3.15
C ASP A 18 -8.94 6.36 2.35
N TYR A 19 -8.72 6.02 1.08
CA TYR A 19 -9.74 5.43 0.22
C TYR A 19 -10.25 4.12 0.81
N LEU A 20 -9.38 3.17 1.14
CA LEU A 20 -9.73 1.82 1.62
C LEU A 20 -10.29 1.78 3.05
N ARG A 21 -10.40 2.92 3.74
CA ARG A 21 -10.89 2.98 5.12
C ARG A 21 -12.32 2.42 5.20
N GLY A 22 -12.49 1.34 5.96
CA GLY A 22 -13.78 0.67 6.11
C GLY A 22 -14.22 -0.17 4.90
N GLN A 23 -13.37 -0.32 3.88
CA GLN A 23 -13.64 -1.15 2.70
C GLN A 23 -12.93 -2.51 2.74
N LEU A 24 -12.01 -2.72 3.68
CA LEU A 24 -11.32 -3.99 3.86
C LEU A 24 -12.22 -5.03 4.54
N PRO A 25 -12.08 -6.32 4.20
CA PRO A 25 -12.88 -7.38 4.81
C PRO A 25 -12.58 -7.53 6.30
N ASP A 26 -13.61 -7.94 7.03
CA ASP A 26 -13.51 -8.21 8.45
C ASP A 26 -12.55 -9.37 8.73
N HIS A 27 -11.92 -9.32 9.90
CA HIS A 27 -11.01 -10.37 10.35
C HIS A 27 -11.13 -10.57 11.86
N PRO A 28 -11.17 -11.81 12.37
CA PRO A 28 -11.38 -12.08 13.80
C PRO A 28 -10.32 -11.42 14.70
N ASN A 29 -9.07 -11.31 14.23
CA ASN A 29 -7.99 -10.64 14.95
C ASN A 29 -8.06 -9.09 14.90
N HIS A 30 -9.00 -8.53 14.14
CA HIS A 30 -9.20 -7.09 13.99
C HIS A 30 -10.66 -6.70 14.30
N PRO A 31 -11.09 -6.81 15.56
CA PRO A 31 -12.49 -6.57 15.95
C PRO A 31 -12.97 -5.12 15.77
N LYS A 32 -12.07 -4.18 15.46
CA LYS A 32 -12.36 -2.77 15.17
C LYS A 32 -12.06 -2.38 13.72
N GLY A 33 -11.96 -3.38 12.84
CA GLY A 33 -11.55 -3.21 11.44
C GLY A 33 -10.04 -3.21 11.25
N ARG A 34 -9.62 -3.41 10.00
CA ARG A 34 -8.21 -3.41 9.58
C ARG A 34 -7.67 -1.99 9.41
N ASN A 35 -6.40 -1.77 9.74
CA ASN A 35 -5.71 -0.53 9.42
C ASN A 35 -5.35 -0.51 7.93
N SER A 36 -6.07 0.30 7.14
CA SER A 36 -5.93 0.37 5.68
C SER A 36 -4.54 0.83 5.22
N TYR A 37 -3.92 1.79 5.91
CA TYR A 37 -2.56 2.25 5.57
C TYR A 37 -1.52 1.14 5.79
N ALA A 38 -1.62 0.44 6.91
CA ALA A 38 -0.73 -0.67 7.23
C ALA A 38 -0.93 -1.82 6.23
N HIS A 39 -2.18 -2.11 5.88
CA HIS A 39 -2.51 -3.13 4.88
C HIS A 39 -1.84 -2.85 3.53
N VAL A 40 -2.00 -1.64 2.96
CA VAL A 40 -1.37 -1.26 1.68
C VAL A 40 0.16 -1.42 1.76
N ALA A 41 0.79 -0.92 2.82
CA ALA A 41 2.24 -1.03 2.99
C ALA A 41 2.73 -2.49 3.10
N ILE A 42 1.97 -3.35 3.80
CA ILE A 42 2.26 -4.79 3.91
C ILE A 42 2.10 -5.47 2.56
N CYS A 43 1.01 -5.24 1.84
CA CYS A 43 0.81 -5.81 0.50
C CYS A 43 1.94 -5.42 -0.46
N VAL A 44 2.38 -4.15 -0.46
CA VAL A 44 3.54 -3.72 -1.26
C VAL A 44 4.80 -4.47 -0.82
N LYS A 45 5.04 -4.58 0.48
CA LYS A 45 6.20 -5.31 0.99
C LYS A 45 6.21 -6.77 0.54
N ASP A 46 5.08 -7.44 0.64
CA ASP A 46 4.96 -8.86 0.32
C ASP A 46 5.05 -9.10 -1.20
N ASN A 47 4.42 -8.24 -2.02
CA ASN A 47 4.46 -8.36 -3.49
C ASN A 47 5.85 -8.09 -4.09
N PHE A 48 6.58 -7.13 -3.53
CA PHE A 48 7.91 -6.74 -4.04
C PHE A 48 9.06 -7.34 -3.24
N ASN A 49 8.75 -8.12 -2.19
CA ASN A 49 9.70 -8.68 -1.22
C ASN A 49 10.65 -7.62 -0.61
N ALA A 50 10.18 -6.37 -0.53
CA ALA A 50 10.95 -5.21 -0.09
C ALA A 50 10.01 -4.08 0.34
N SER A 51 10.38 -3.32 1.37
CA SER A 51 9.66 -2.10 1.72
C SER A 51 9.65 -1.14 0.53
N TYR A 52 8.59 -0.34 0.37
CA TYR A 52 8.48 0.65 -0.70
C TYR A 52 9.67 1.62 -0.80
N LYS A 53 10.39 1.83 0.31
CA LYS A 53 11.61 2.65 0.36
C LYS A 53 12.82 1.96 -0.27
N ASP A 54 12.85 0.63 -0.27
CA ASP A 54 14.00 -0.19 -0.69
C ASP A 54 13.85 -0.70 -2.13
N ILE A 55 12.67 -0.53 -2.75
CA ILE A 55 12.42 -0.91 -4.15
C ILE A 55 13.21 0.00 -5.11
N PRO A 56 13.88 -0.50 -6.18
CA PRO A 56 14.60 0.35 -7.13
C PRO A 56 13.70 1.38 -7.85
N ASP A 57 14.22 2.59 -8.09
CA ASP A 57 13.46 3.71 -8.71
C ASP A 57 12.79 3.38 -10.05
N GLU A 58 13.40 2.49 -10.83
CA GLU A 58 12.88 1.99 -12.10
C GLU A 58 11.48 1.33 -11.96
N LYS A 59 11.19 0.75 -10.78
CA LYS A 59 9.91 0.09 -10.49
C LYS A 59 8.87 1.03 -9.90
N PHE A 60 9.11 2.34 -9.86
CA PHE A 60 8.18 3.29 -9.25
C PHE A 60 6.75 3.14 -9.80
N ASN A 61 6.61 3.10 -11.13
CA ASN A 61 5.30 2.96 -11.78
C ASN A 61 4.66 1.59 -11.52
N GLU A 62 5.44 0.51 -11.40
CA GLU A 62 4.92 -0.81 -11.04
C GLU A 62 4.31 -0.79 -9.63
N VAL A 63 4.98 -0.15 -8.67
CA VAL A 63 4.45 0.00 -7.30
C VAL A 63 3.17 0.84 -7.29
N VAL A 64 3.13 1.94 -8.05
CA VAL A 64 1.92 2.77 -8.17
C VAL A 64 0.75 1.97 -8.76
N ASN A 65 0.98 1.22 -9.84
CA ASN A 65 -0.04 0.40 -10.48
C ASN A 65 -0.55 -0.70 -9.53
N TYR A 66 0.34 -1.31 -8.74
CA TYR A 66 -0.05 -2.29 -7.74
C TYR A 66 -0.91 -1.67 -6.63
N ILE A 67 -0.56 -0.47 -6.14
CA ILE A 67 -1.39 0.24 -5.16
C ILE A 67 -2.78 0.56 -5.72
N GLU A 68 -2.86 0.96 -7.00
CA GLU A 68 -4.15 1.19 -7.67
C GLU A 68 -4.97 -0.10 -7.80
N TYR A 69 -4.32 -1.23 -8.11
CA TYR A 69 -4.95 -2.53 -8.11
C TYR A 69 -5.54 -2.89 -6.73
N LEU A 70 -4.82 -2.63 -5.64
CA LEU A 70 -5.31 -2.87 -4.27
C LEU A 70 -6.56 -2.04 -3.95
N LYS A 71 -6.63 -0.79 -4.40
CA LYS A 71 -7.83 0.05 -4.23
C LYS A 71 -9.05 -0.56 -4.90
N GLN A 72 -8.87 -1.17 -6.07
CA GLN A 72 -9.95 -1.78 -6.85
C GLN A 72 -10.28 -3.21 -6.40
N ASN A 73 -9.43 -3.83 -5.59
CA ASN A 73 -9.56 -5.20 -5.11
C ASN A 73 -9.28 -5.30 -3.59
N PRO A 74 -10.14 -4.73 -2.73
CA PRO A 74 -9.95 -4.81 -1.27
C PRO A 74 -9.98 -6.26 -0.78
N SER A 75 -8.93 -6.71 -0.07
CA SER A 75 -8.79 -8.10 0.43
C SER A 75 -8.21 -8.21 1.84
#